data_AF-A0A813E5W7-F1
#
_entry.id   AF-A0A813E5W7-F1
#
_cell.length_a   1.000
_cell.length_b   1.000
_cell.length_c   1.000
_cell.angle_alpha   90.00
_cell.angle_beta   90.00
_cell.angle_gamma   90.00
#
_symmetry.space_group_name_H-M   'P 1'
#
loop_
_entity.id
_entity.type
_entity.pdbx_description
1 polymer ?
#
loop_
_entity_poly.entity_id
_entity_poly.type
_entity_poly.pdbx_seq_one_letter_code
_entity_poly.pdbx_strand_id
1 'polypeptide(L)'
;MRKFGKDGKMPARLVVQQVLRMEDVNLWQRFLAKRSELARGPRPVQLHQLPGSGRLKTAPKEPQANLPSCLQDVCPELNEAYLFHGSSPGGALGIGESGFNMSMAGSHVGSMFGAGAYFAEASSKSDEYASEDPSGVFSGKHALLLCRVLVGNAFYITESNIPQIDEALATRRYDAVLGDREAKVGTFREIVALDQTQIYPEYVVIYNRSY
;
A
#
# COMPACT_ATOMS: atom_id res chain seq x y z
N MET A 1 5.46 -11.98 12.68
CA MET A 1 6.67 -11.79 13.52
C MET A 1 7.34 -10.50 13.04
N ARG A 2 7.46 -9.47 13.90
CA ARG A 2 8.03 -8.16 13.50
C ARG A 2 9.51 -8.33 13.17
N LYS A 3 9.91 -8.08 11.93
CA LYS A 3 11.34 -8.03 11.55
C LYS A 3 11.86 -6.65 11.93
N PHE A 4 12.28 -6.50 13.17
CA PHE A 4 13.10 -5.36 13.56
C PHE A 4 14.49 -5.48 12.90
N GLY A 5 15.22 -4.36 12.77
CA GLY A 5 16.50 -4.27 12.05
C GLY A 5 17.62 -5.16 12.60
N LYS A 6 18.88 -4.91 12.18
CA LYS A 6 20.05 -5.79 12.42
C LYS A 6 20.24 -6.33 13.86
N ASP A 7 19.63 -5.72 14.88
CA ASP A 7 19.71 -6.16 16.29
C ASP A 7 18.35 -6.23 17.03
N GLY A 8 17.22 -6.33 16.32
CA GLY A 8 15.91 -6.33 16.99
C GLY A 8 15.42 -4.94 17.45
N LYS A 9 16.20 -3.88 17.21
CA LYS A 9 15.87 -2.49 17.57
C LYS A 9 14.97 -1.84 16.51
N MET A 10 14.02 -1.04 16.98
CA MET A 10 13.23 -0.14 16.13
C MET A 10 14.07 1.10 15.82
N PRO A 11 14.15 1.55 14.55
CA PRO A 11 14.84 2.79 14.22
C PRO A 11 14.14 3.99 14.86
N ALA A 12 14.93 4.98 15.33
CA ALA A 12 14.41 6.24 15.86
C ALA A 12 13.81 7.13 14.77
N ARG A 13 14.35 7.06 13.54
CA ARG A 13 13.83 7.77 12.36
C ARG A 13 14.28 7.14 11.04
N LEU A 14 13.52 7.42 9.99
CA LEU A 14 13.85 7.08 8.61
C LEU A 14 14.39 8.34 7.90
N VAL A 15 15.61 8.27 7.37
CA VAL A 15 16.29 9.40 6.73
C VAL A 15 16.26 9.22 5.22
N VAL A 16 15.34 9.91 4.55
CA VAL A 16 15.21 9.91 3.09
C VAL A 16 16.52 10.38 2.45
N GLN A 17 16.99 9.60 1.48
CA GLN A 17 18.18 9.90 0.69
C GLN A 17 17.80 10.35 -0.71
N GLN A 18 16.80 9.69 -1.30
CA GLN A 18 16.37 9.93 -2.66
C GLN A 18 14.90 9.55 -2.83
N VAL A 19 14.19 10.30 -3.67
CA VAL A 19 12.85 9.96 -4.14
C VAL A 19 12.89 9.92 -5.66
N LEU A 20 12.48 8.78 -6.22
CA LEU A 20 12.37 8.55 -7.65
C LEU A 20 10.89 8.53 -8.00
N ARG A 21 10.48 9.27 -9.02
CA ARG A 21 9.14 9.13 -9.60
C ARG A 21 9.21 8.13 -10.75
N MET A 22 8.33 7.14 -10.72
CA MET A 22 8.18 6.18 -11.80
C MET A 22 7.11 6.67 -12.77
N GLU A 23 7.47 6.72 -14.05
CA GLU A 23 6.59 7.17 -15.13
C GLU A 23 6.51 6.08 -16.20
N ASP A 24 5.72 5.05 -15.93
CA ASP A 24 5.45 3.97 -16.88
C ASP A 24 4.06 4.12 -17.49
N VAL A 25 4.01 4.38 -18.80
CA VAL A 25 2.76 4.63 -19.54
C VAL A 25 1.85 3.41 -19.56
N ASN A 26 2.39 2.19 -19.59
CA ASN A 26 1.59 0.98 -19.67
C ASN A 26 0.95 0.66 -18.32
N LEU A 27 1.70 0.80 -17.22
CA LEU A 27 1.15 0.70 -15.86
C LEU A 27 0.07 1.75 -15.64
N TRP A 28 0.33 2.99 -16.06
CA TRP A 28 -0.62 4.09 -15.92
C TRP A 28 -1.92 3.86 -16.69
N GLN A 29 -1.84 3.41 -17.95
CA GLN A 29 -3.04 3.09 -18.75
C GLN A 29 -3.87 1.96 -18.12
N ARG A 30 -3.21 0.91 -17.62
CA ARG A 30 -3.93 -0.18 -16.91
C ARG A 30 -4.62 0.32 -15.65
N PHE A 31 -3.94 1.18 -14.87
CA PHE A 31 -4.52 1.81 -13.68
C PHE A 31 -5.72 2.69 -14.02
N LEU A 32 -5.62 3.55 -15.04
CA LEU A 32 -6.73 4.40 -15.49
C LEU A 32 -7.92 3.59 -16.05
N ALA A 33 -7.65 2.48 -16.74
CA ALA A 33 -8.69 1.57 -17.19
C ALA A 33 -9.45 0.97 -16.00
N LYS A 34 -8.73 0.51 -14.96
CA LYS A 34 -9.35 0.00 -13.72
C LYS A 34 -10.10 1.10 -12.96
N ARG A 35 -9.55 2.31 -12.89
CA ARG A 35 -10.23 3.49 -12.30
C ARG A 35 -11.57 3.74 -12.99
N SER A 36 -11.59 3.69 -14.32
CA SER A 36 -12.79 3.87 -15.13
C SER A 36 -13.79 2.71 -14.99
N GLU A 37 -13.30 1.48 -14.80
CA GLU A 37 -14.14 0.31 -14.51
C GLU A 37 -14.87 0.47 -13.18
N LEU A 38 -14.15 0.79 -12.11
CA LEU A 38 -14.75 1.02 -10.78
C LEU A 38 -15.73 2.19 -10.78
N ALA A 39 -15.44 3.27 -11.52
CA ALA A 39 -16.33 4.41 -11.68
C ALA A 39 -17.68 4.07 -12.33
N ARG A 40 -17.73 3.02 -13.16
CA ARG A 40 -18.99 2.53 -13.76
C ARG A 40 -19.75 1.57 -12.84
N GLY A 41 -19.09 1.06 -11.80
CA GLY A 41 -19.67 0.15 -10.83
C GLY A 41 -20.49 0.85 -9.73
N PRO A 42 -21.01 0.08 -8.77
CA PRO A 42 -21.61 0.63 -7.56
C PRO A 42 -20.62 1.52 -6.82
N ARG A 43 -21.10 2.64 -6.27
CA ARG A 43 -20.23 3.51 -5.45
C ARG A 43 -19.78 2.77 -4.20
N PRO A 44 -18.47 2.78 -3.87
CA PRO A 44 -17.98 2.13 -2.67
C PRO A 44 -18.41 2.89 -1.42
N VAL A 45 -18.55 2.15 -0.32
CA VAL A 45 -18.64 2.78 1.00
C VAL A 45 -17.32 3.49 1.27
N GLN A 46 -17.38 4.76 1.68
CA GLN A 46 -16.17 5.54 1.92
C GLN A 46 -15.43 4.98 3.13
N LEU A 47 -14.10 4.88 3.06
CA LEU A 47 -13.32 4.24 4.14
C LEU A 47 -13.54 4.88 5.52
N HIS A 48 -13.76 6.20 5.56
CA HIS A 48 -14.03 6.92 6.81
C HIS A 48 -15.44 6.69 7.38
N GLN A 49 -16.34 6.04 6.63
CA GLN A 49 -17.68 5.64 7.06
C GLN A 49 -17.70 4.19 7.57
N LEU A 50 -16.65 3.40 7.29
CA LEU A 50 -16.49 2.08 7.88
C LEU A 50 -16.29 2.22 9.40
N PRO A 51 -16.66 1.19 10.19
CA PRO A 51 -16.31 1.15 11.60
C PRO A 51 -14.80 1.25 11.80
N GLY A 52 -14.35 1.68 12.98
CA GLY A 52 -12.93 1.65 13.34
C GLY A 52 -12.20 2.98 13.13
N SER A 53 -11.02 2.93 12.54
CA SER A 53 -10.02 4.01 12.61
C SER A 53 -10.28 5.21 11.65
N GLY A 54 -11.44 5.24 11.01
CA GLY A 54 -11.92 6.41 10.25
C GLY A 54 -11.10 6.74 9.00
N ARG A 55 -10.77 8.02 8.79
CA ARG A 55 -10.08 8.50 7.58
C ARG A 55 -8.65 7.95 7.50
N LEU A 56 -8.16 7.67 6.29
CA LEU A 56 -6.75 7.30 6.06
C LEU A 56 -5.79 8.42 6.51
N LYS A 57 -4.69 8.06 7.15
CA LYS A 57 -3.61 8.96 7.59
C LYS A 57 -2.88 9.60 6.41
N THR A 58 -2.90 8.95 5.25
CA THR A 58 -2.37 9.48 3.98
C THR A 58 -3.36 10.34 3.22
N ALA A 59 -4.62 10.44 3.66
CA ALA A 59 -5.57 11.33 3.02
C ALA A 59 -5.10 12.78 3.16
N PRO A 60 -5.14 13.58 2.07
CA PRO A 60 -4.70 14.96 2.13
C PRO A 60 -5.57 15.75 3.11
N LYS A 61 -4.92 16.58 3.92
CA LYS A 61 -5.60 17.53 4.83
C LYS A 61 -6.09 18.78 4.10
N GLU A 62 -5.43 19.12 3.01
CA GLU A 62 -5.75 20.23 2.13
C GLU A 62 -6.59 19.77 0.93
N PRO A 63 -7.42 20.66 0.34
CA PRO A 63 -8.07 20.39 -0.94
C PRO A 63 -7.06 20.03 -2.03
N GLN A 64 -7.45 19.17 -2.99
CA GLN A 64 -6.54 18.73 -4.06
C GLN A 64 -5.95 19.91 -4.85
N ALA A 65 -6.70 20.98 -5.08
CA ALA A 65 -6.22 22.18 -5.78
C ALA A 65 -4.99 22.84 -5.12
N ASN A 66 -4.76 22.59 -3.82
CA ASN A 66 -3.64 23.13 -3.05
C ASN A 66 -2.46 22.15 -2.96
N LEU A 67 -2.60 20.91 -3.42
CA LEU A 67 -1.51 19.95 -3.46
C LEU A 67 -0.58 20.22 -4.65
N PRO A 68 0.70 19.82 -4.59
CA PRO A 68 1.56 19.78 -5.77
C PRO A 68 0.89 18.99 -6.90
N SER A 69 1.02 19.43 -8.16
CA SER A 69 0.35 18.83 -9.32
C SER A 69 0.57 17.32 -9.45
N CYS A 70 1.74 16.82 -9.06
CA CYS A 70 2.08 15.40 -9.05
C CYS A 70 1.33 14.56 -8.00
N LEU A 71 0.64 15.20 -7.05
CA LEU A 71 -0.21 14.57 -6.03
C LEU A 71 -1.69 14.95 -6.19
N GLN A 72 -2.04 15.68 -7.26
CA GLN A 72 -3.42 15.97 -7.66
C GLN A 72 -4.02 14.79 -8.44
N ASP A 73 -5.28 14.90 -8.88
CA ASP A 73 -6.00 13.85 -9.64
C ASP A 73 -6.13 12.52 -8.88
N VAL A 74 -6.41 12.60 -7.58
CA VAL A 74 -6.85 11.43 -6.82
C VAL A 74 -8.38 11.38 -6.91
N CYS A 75 -8.96 10.19 -6.95
CA CYS A 75 -10.41 9.97 -7.00
C CYS A 75 -10.96 9.48 -5.63
N PRO A 76 -11.24 10.37 -4.65
CA PRO A 76 -11.75 10.00 -3.32
C PRO A 76 -13.04 9.17 -3.36
N GLU A 77 -13.91 9.43 -4.32
CA GLU A 77 -15.16 8.71 -4.54
C GLU A 77 -14.95 7.22 -4.85
N LEU A 78 -13.76 6.82 -5.29
CA LEU A 78 -13.34 5.42 -5.48
C LEU A 78 -12.45 4.89 -4.35
N ASN A 79 -12.32 5.64 -3.26
CA ASN A 79 -11.32 5.41 -2.22
C ASN A 79 -9.89 5.29 -2.81
N GLU A 80 -9.57 6.06 -3.86
CA GLU A 80 -8.19 6.14 -4.36
C GLU A 80 -7.31 6.83 -3.29
N ALA A 81 -6.19 6.20 -2.94
CA ALA A 81 -5.31 6.71 -1.90
C ALA A 81 -3.84 6.44 -2.21
N TYR A 82 -2.97 7.31 -1.70
CA TYR A 82 -1.56 7.02 -1.60
C TYR A 82 -1.28 6.11 -0.40
N LEU A 83 -0.58 5.00 -0.61
CA LEU A 83 -0.24 4.04 0.45
C LEU A 83 1.20 3.54 0.29
N PHE A 84 1.81 3.16 1.40
CA PHE A 84 3.20 2.70 1.45
C PHE A 84 3.30 1.18 1.28
N HIS A 85 4.29 0.72 0.52
CA HIS A 85 4.70 -0.69 0.42
C HIS A 85 6.19 -0.82 0.71
N GLY A 86 6.59 -1.73 1.61
CA GLY A 86 8.00 -1.97 1.94
C GLY A 86 8.61 -3.03 1.03
N SER A 87 9.82 -2.77 0.52
CA SER A 87 10.55 -3.74 -0.30
C SER A 87 12.07 -3.56 -0.13
N SER A 88 12.86 -4.40 -0.80
CA SER A 88 14.28 -4.05 -1.02
C SER A 88 14.40 -2.96 -2.09
N PRO A 89 15.49 -2.19 -2.14
CA PRO A 89 15.73 -1.25 -3.25
C PRO A 89 15.59 -1.88 -4.63
N GLY A 90 16.21 -3.06 -4.87
CA GLY A 90 16.05 -3.78 -6.13
C GLY A 90 14.61 -4.24 -6.40
N GLY A 91 13.90 -4.72 -5.37
CA GLY A 91 12.49 -5.10 -5.49
C GLY A 91 11.57 -3.93 -5.80
N ALA A 92 11.80 -2.78 -5.16
CA ALA A 92 11.04 -1.56 -5.41
C ALA A 92 11.24 -1.02 -6.83
N LEU A 93 12.47 -1.03 -7.34
CA LEU A 93 12.76 -0.65 -8.72
C LEU A 93 12.13 -1.62 -9.71
N GLY A 94 12.24 -2.94 -9.49
CA GLY A 94 11.60 -3.94 -10.35
C GLY A 94 10.06 -3.84 -10.37
N ILE A 95 9.44 -3.51 -9.23
CA ILE A 95 8.00 -3.18 -9.16
C ILE A 95 7.70 -1.91 -9.95
N GLY A 96 8.54 -0.89 -9.88
CA GLY A 96 8.36 0.33 -10.66
C GLY A 96 8.44 0.10 -12.18
N GLU A 97 9.22 -0.89 -12.62
CA GLU A 97 9.36 -1.25 -14.05
C GLU A 97 8.25 -2.17 -14.57
N SER A 98 7.79 -3.13 -13.76
CA SER A 98 6.89 -4.21 -14.23
C SER A 98 5.53 -4.25 -13.51
N GLY A 99 5.34 -3.39 -12.53
CA GLY A 99 4.22 -3.43 -11.58
C GLY A 99 4.35 -4.57 -10.57
N PHE A 100 3.31 -4.74 -9.75
CA PHE A 100 3.27 -5.81 -8.74
C PHE A 100 3.05 -7.18 -9.37
N ASN A 101 3.90 -8.16 -9.04
CA ASN A 101 3.66 -9.54 -9.42
C ASN A 101 2.71 -10.22 -8.41
N MET A 102 1.44 -10.36 -8.80
CA MET A 102 0.42 -10.95 -7.94
C MET A 102 0.61 -12.45 -7.69
N SER A 103 1.46 -13.16 -8.44
CA SER A 103 1.79 -14.56 -8.11
C SER A 103 2.67 -14.68 -6.85
N MET A 104 3.27 -13.58 -6.41
CA MET A 104 4.01 -13.48 -5.14
C MET A 104 3.10 -13.08 -3.97
N ALA A 105 1.81 -12.85 -4.22
CA ALA A 105 0.84 -12.61 -3.16
C ALA A 105 0.82 -13.79 -2.17
N GLY A 106 1.09 -13.53 -0.89
CA GLY A 106 1.14 -14.56 0.15
C GLY A 106 2.46 -15.33 0.27
N SER A 107 3.47 -15.07 -0.58
CA SER A 107 4.80 -15.71 -0.45
C SER A 107 5.64 -15.12 0.68
N HIS A 108 5.23 -14.00 1.26
CA HIS A 108 5.88 -13.36 2.41
C HIS A 108 5.21 -13.75 3.73
N VAL A 109 6.03 -13.92 4.77
CA VAL A 109 5.60 -14.23 6.14
C VAL A 109 4.58 -13.20 6.63
N GLY A 110 3.35 -13.64 6.93
CA GLY A 110 2.36 -12.83 7.66
C GLY A 110 1.19 -12.28 6.82
N SER A 111 0.67 -13.06 5.87
CA SER A 111 -0.57 -12.74 5.13
C SER A 111 -1.83 -12.86 6.01
N MET A 112 -1.95 -11.95 6.99
CA MET A 112 -3.03 -11.95 7.99
C MET A 112 -4.42 -11.74 7.37
N PHE A 113 -4.47 -11.12 6.19
CA PHE A 113 -5.69 -10.65 5.53
C PHE A 113 -5.86 -11.24 4.12
N GLY A 114 -5.28 -12.43 3.88
CA GLY A 114 -5.40 -13.15 2.61
C GLY A 114 -4.29 -12.84 1.60
N ALA A 115 -4.41 -13.41 0.41
CA ALA A 115 -3.46 -13.21 -0.66
C ALA A 115 -3.73 -11.87 -1.38
N GLY A 116 -2.70 -11.03 -1.48
CA GLY A 116 -2.68 -9.87 -2.34
C GLY A 116 -1.43 -9.03 -2.11
N ALA A 117 -1.42 -7.81 -2.69
CA ALA A 117 -0.38 -6.83 -2.45
C ALA A 117 -0.74 -5.99 -1.20
N TYR A 118 0.16 -5.99 -0.21
CA TYR A 118 -0.07 -5.35 1.08
C TYR A 118 0.43 -3.92 1.10
N PHE A 119 -0.38 -3.02 1.63
CA PHE A 119 -0.09 -1.60 1.77
C PHE A 119 -0.43 -1.12 3.18
N ALA A 120 0.19 -0.03 3.62
CA ALA A 120 -0.15 0.63 4.86
C ALA A 120 -0.20 2.14 4.69
N GLU A 121 -1.01 2.80 5.51
CA GLU A 121 -1.04 4.27 5.61
C GLU A 121 0.14 4.83 6.43
N ALA A 122 0.77 3.99 7.26
CA ALA A 122 1.93 4.36 8.06
C ALA A 122 3.21 3.80 7.42
N SER A 123 4.15 4.68 7.09
CA SER A 123 5.46 4.27 6.54
C SER A 123 6.22 3.36 7.50
N SER A 124 6.06 3.53 8.82
CA SER A 124 6.67 2.66 9.84
C SER A 124 6.16 1.22 9.79
N LYS A 125 4.90 0.98 9.39
CA LYS A 125 4.39 -0.38 9.18
C LYS A 125 5.02 -1.00 7.93
N SER A 126 5.07 -0.26 6.83
CA SER A 126 5.69 -0.74 5.60
C SER A 126 7.20 -0.96 5.77
N ASP A 127 7.88 -0.15 6.60
CA ASP A 127 9.28 -0.33 6.97
C ASP A 127 9.54 -1.71 7.61
N GLU A 128 8.60 -2.28 8.37
CA GLU A 128 8.75 -3.65 8.93
C GLU A 128 8.96 -4.73 7.85
N TYR A 129 8.58 -4.44 6.60
CA TYR A 129 8.73 -5.33 5.44
C TYR A 129 9.84 -4.88 4.48
N ALA A 130 10.41 -3.69 4.68
CA ALA A 130 11.55 -3.23 3.89
C ALA A 130 12.83 -3.98 4.31
N SER A 131 13.56 -4.47 3.32
CA SER A 131 14.86 -5.12 3.51
C SER A 131 15.99 -4.23 3.00
N GLU A 132 17.11 -4.26 3.72
CA GLU A 132 18.34 -3.59 3.33
C GLU A 132 18.88 -4.21 2.03
N ASP A 133 19.41 -3.39 1.13
CA ASP A 133 20.23 -3.90 0.02
C ASP A 133 21.61 -4.32 0.55
N PRO A 134 22.01 -5.60 0.42
CA PRO A 134 23.30 -6.06 0.92
C PRO A 134 24.48 -5.50 0.12
N SER A 135 24.29 -5.03 -1.12
CA SER A 135 25.41 -4.65 -2.01
C SER A 135 24.99 -3.69 -3.13
N GLY A 136 25.93 -3.20 -3.94
CA GLY A 136 25.61 -2.34 -5.08
C GLY A 136 25.29 -0.88 -4.73
N VAL A 137 24.62 -0.18 -5.65
CA VAL A 137 24.38 1.29 -5.60
C VAL A 137 23.55 1.72 -4.39
N PHE A 138 22.69 0.83 -3.90
CA PHE A 138 21.85 1.06 -2.72
C PHE A 138 22.32 0.32 -1.48
N SER A 139 23.56 -0.20 -1.45
CA SER A 139 24.11 -0.93 -0.30
C SER A 139 23.88 -0.18 1.02
N GLY A 140 23.33 -0.88 2.01
CA GLY A 140 22.99 -0.34 3.33
C GLY A 140 21.68 0.46 3.39
N LYS A 141 21.01 0.68 2.25
CA LYS A 141 19.76 1.46 2.16
C LYS A 141 18.54 0.54 2.09
N HIS A 142 17.39 1.11 2.39
CA HIS A 142 16.08 0.48 2.36
C HIS A 142 15.19 1.23 1.37
N ALA A 143 14.08 0.61 0.96
CA ALA A 143 13.12 1.23 0.05
C ALA A 143 11.67 1.07 0.52
N LEU A 144 10.91 2.16 0.35
CA LEU A 144 9.45 2.14 0.34
C LEU A 144 8.98 2.54 -1.04
N LEU A 145 7.89 1.94 -1.53
CA LEU A 145 7.09 2.55 -2.58
C LEU A 145 5.97 3.37 -1.95
N LEU A 146 5.66 4.51 -2.57
CA LEU A 146 4.41 5.24 -2.36
C LEU A 146 3.56 5.05 -3.61
N CYS A 147 2.53 4.24 -3.50
CA CYS A 147 1.69 3.84 -4.62
C CYS A 147 0.34 4.55 -4.57
N ARG A 148 -0.23 4.87 -5.74
CA ARG A 148 -1.67 5.09 -5.85
C ARG A 148 -2.35 3.73 -5.83
N VAL A 149 -3.37 3.59 -5.00
CA VAL A 149 -4.13 2.36 -4.85
C VAL A 149 -5.61 2.68 -4.94
N LEU A 150 -6.30 2.03 -5.89
CA LEU A 150 -7.75 2.03 -6.01
C LEU A 150 -8.32 1.03 -5.01
N VAL A 151 -8.60 1.48 -3.79
CA VAL A 151 -9.13 0.62 -2.73
C VAL A 151 -10.55 0.15 -3.06
N GLY A 152 -11.34 0.99 -3.74
CA GLY A 152 -12.70 0.64 -4.13
C GLY A 152 -13.58 0.32 -2.92
N ASN A 153 -14.46 -0.66 -3.06
CA ASN A 153 -15.30 -1.14 -1.98
C ASN A 153 -14.51 -2.14 -1.11
N ALA A 154 -14.07 -1.71 0.07
CA ALA A 154 -13.24 -2.54 0.93
C ALA A 154 -14.07 -3.48 1.81
N PHE A 155 -13.65 -4.75 1.90
CA PHE A 155 -14.10 -5.65 2.97
C PHE A 155 -13.39 -5.29 4.27
N TYR A 156 -14.14 -4.78 5.24
CA TYR A 156 -13.60 -4.38 6.55
C TYR A 156 -13.51 -5.56 7.50
N ILE A 157 -12.33 -5.74 8.11
CA ILE A 157 -12.11 -6.76 9.13
C ILE A 157 -11.05 -6.29 10.14
N THR A 158 -11.17 -6.67 11.41
CA THR A 158 -10.23 -6.27 12.48
C THR A 158 -9.33 -7.40 12.99
N GLU A 159 -9.59 -8.63 12.54
CA GLU A 159 -8.90 -9.84 12.96
C GLU A 159 -8.53 -10.71 11.76
N SER A 160 -7.57 -11.60 11.96
CA SER A 160 -7.21 -12.57 10.93
C SER A 160 -8.26 -13.66 10.86
N ASN A 161 -9.06 -13.66 9.80
CA ASN A 161 -10.03 -14.72 9.53
C ASN A 161 -10.08 -14.99 8.02
N ILE A 162 -9.15 -15.84 7.56
CA ILE A 162 -9.00 -16.16 6.13
C ILE A 162 -10.29 -16.76 5.53
N PRO A 163 -10.98 -17.73 6.17
CA PRO A 163 -12.25 -18.22 5.64
C PRO A 163 -13.29 -17.12 5.41
N GLN A 164 -13.44 -16.20 6.36
CA GLN A 164 -14.39 -15.08 6.22
C GLN A 164 -13.98 -14.12 5.10
N ILE A 165 -12.68 -13.86 4.94
CA ILE A 165 -12.16 -13.05 3.84
C ILE A 165 -12.45 -13.74 2.52
N ASP A 166 -12.14 -15.03 2.39
CA ASP A 166 -12.35 -15.80 1.16
C ASP A 166 -13.85 -15.84 0.79
N GLU A 167 -14.73 -16.06 1.77
CA GLU A 167 -16.19 -15.99 1.57
C GLU A 167 -16.64 -14.61 1.10
N ALA A 168 -16.11 -13.54 1.69
CA ALA A 168 -16.43 -12.17 1.29
C ALA A 168 -15.97 -11.88 -0.15
N LEU A 169 -14.73 -12.26 -0.48
CA LEU A 169 -14.14 -12.05 -1.82
C LEU A 169 -14.85 -12.89 -2.89
N ALA A 170 -15.31 -14.10 -2.55
CA ALA A 170 -16.09 -14.94 -3.45
C ALA A 170 -17.40 -14.28 -3.91
N THR A 171 -17.95 -13.33 -3.13
CA THR A 171 -19.14 -12.57 -3.54
C THR A 171 -18.87 -11.57 -4.66
N ARG A 172 -17.60 -11.27 -4.97
CA ARG A 172 -17.16 -10.27 -5.96
C ARG A 172 -17.72 -8.86 -5.72
N ARG A 173 -18.10 -8.56 -4.47
CA ARG A 173 -18.59 -7.23 -4.05
C ARG A 173 -17.50 -6.32 -3.53
N TYR A 174 -16.31 -6.85 -3.28
CA TYR A 174 -15.20 -6.13 -2.68
C TYR A 174 -14.00 -6.11 -3.61
N ASP A 175 -13.36 -4.95 -3.67
CA ASP A 175 -12.20 -4.69 -4.51
C ASP A 175 -10.90 -4.84 -3.72
N ALA A 176 -10.97 -4.73 -2.39
CA ALA A 176 -9.82 -4.83 -1.49
C ALA A 176 -10.25 -5.36 -0.11
N VAL A 177 -9.27 -5.75 0.70
CA VAL A 177 -9.47 -6.02 2.14
C VAL A 177 -8.84 -4.90 2.95
N LEU A 178 -9.60 -4.36 3.91
CA LEU A 178 -9.11 -3.41 4.92
C LEU A 178 -8.99 -4.13 6.26
N GLY A 179 -7.76 -4.48 6.64
CA GLY A 179 -7.41 -5.05 7.94
C GLY A 179 -7.15 -3.94 8.96
N ASP A 180 -8.10 -3.66 9.85
CA ASP A 180 -8.01 -2.60 10.85
C ASP A 180 -7.59 -3.12 12.23
N ARG A 181 -6.30 -3.46 12.36
CA ARG A 181 -5.73 -3.84 13.68
C ARG A 181 -5.58 -2.65 14.61
N GLU A 182 -5.56 -1.45 14.08
CA GLU A 182 -5.51 -0.22 14.88
C GLU A 182 -6.77 -0.10 15.75
N ALA A 183 -7.95 -0.31 15.18
CA ALA A 183 -9.21 -0.28 15.93
C ALA A 183 -9.31 -1.39 17.01
N LYS A 184 -8.60 -2.51 16.83
CA LYS A 184 -8.67 -3.66 17.75
C LYS A 184 -7.60 -3.66 18.84
N VAL A 185 -6.35 -3.38 18.47
CA VAL A 185 -5.18 -3.52 19.36
C VAL A 185 -4.22 -2.33 19.28
N GLY A 186 -4.62 -1.22 18.64
CA GLY A 186 -3.82 0.00 18.58
C GLY A 186 -2.55 -0.11 17.74
N THR A 187 -2.51 -1.00 16.73
CA THR A 187 -1.37 -1.11 15.81
C THR A 187 -1.59 -0.32 14.51
N PHE A 188 -1.80 -0.99 13.39
CA PHE A 188 -1.80 -0.38 12.06
C PHE A 188 -2.95 -0.93 11.23
N ARG A 189 -3.44 -0.11 10.29
CA ARG A 189 -4.27 -0.60 9.20
C ARG A 189 -3.43 -1.03 8.03
N GLU A 190 -3.82 -2.16 7.46
CA GLU A 190 -3.23 -2.73 6.26
C GLU A 190 -4.33 -2.87 5.21
N ILE A 191 -4.01 -2.53 3.97
CA ILE A 191 -4.89 -2.66 2.81
C ILE A 191 -4.30 -3.71 1.89
N VAL A 192 -5.11 -4.69 1.51
CA VAL A 192 -4.73 -5.73 0.57
C VAL A 192 -5.42 -5.46 -0.76
N ALA A 193 -4.65 -5.06 -1.76
CA ALA A 193 -5.12 -4.97 -3.14
C ALA A 193 -5.06 -6.37 -3.78
N LEU A 194 -6.11 -6.71 -4.53
CA LEU A 194 -6.34 -8.06 -5.05
C LEU A 194 -5.93 -8.20 -6.52
N ASP A 195 -5.84 -7.08 -7.23
CA ASP A 195 -5.50 -7.00 -8.65
C ASP A 195 -4.36 -5.99 -8.86
N GLN A 196 -3.38 -6.36 -9.69
CA GLN A 196 -2.26 -5.50 -10.05
C GLN A 196 -2.72 -4.15 -10.64
N THR A 197 -3.80 -4.16 -11.42
CA THR A 197 -4.35 -2.97 -12.10
C THR A 197 -4.95 -1.96 -11.15
N GLN A 198 -5.17 -2.31 -9.88
CA GLN A 198 -5.56 -1.35 -8.83
C GLN A 198 -4.40 -0.48 -8.35
N ILE A 199 -3.17 -0.76 -8.78
CA ILE A 199 -1.96 -0.19 -8.19
C ILE A 199 -1.13 0.51 -9.25
N TYR A 200 -0.77 1.75 -8.97
CA TYR A 200 0.26 2.46 -9.73
C TYR A 200 1.43 2.82 -8.79
N PRO A 201 2.62 2.19 -8.96
CA PRO A 201 3.78 2.44 -8.10
C PRO A 201 4.47 3.76 -8.46
N GLU A 202 3.92 4.89 -8.01
CA GLU A 202 4.32 6.20 -8.51
C GLU A 202 5.67 6.69 -7.97
N TYR A 203 6.03 6.38 -6.72
CA TYR A 203 7.32 6.80 -6.16
C TYR A 203 8.07 5.67 -5.48
N VAL A 204 9.39 5.66 -5.65
CA VAL A 204 10.33 4.86 -4.85
C VAL A 204 11.12 5.80 -3.94
N VAL A 205 11.00 5.60 -2.64
CA VAL A 205 11.69 6.36 -1.59
C VAL A 205 12.84 5.50 -1.06
N ILE A 206 14.07 5.91 -1.35
CA ILE A 206 15.28 5.28 -0.82
C ILE A 206 15.69 6.01 0.46
N TYR A 207 15.93 5.26 1.53
CA TYR A 207 16.23 5.82 2.86
C TYR A 207 17.21 4.98 3.66
N ASN A 208 17.78 5.62 4.69
CA ASN A 208 18.55 4.96 5.74
C ASN A 208 17.73 4.89 7.04
N ARG A 209 17.91 3.84 7.82
CA ARG A 209 17.44 3.79 9.21
C ARG A 209 18.47 4.44 10.13
N SER A 210 18.03 5.37 10.97
CA SER A 210 18.83 5.95 12.05
C SER A 210 18.33 5.39 13.37
N TYR A 211 19.21 4.74 14.13
CA TYR A 211 18.93 4.16 15.45
C TYR A 211 19.37 5.08 16.58
#